data_AF-A0A7K1ULV6-F1
#
_entry.id   AF-A0A7K1ULV6-F1
#
_cell.length_a   1.000
_cell.length_b   1.000
_cell.length_c   1.000
_cell.angle_alpha   90.00
_cell.angle_beta   90.00
_cell.angle_gamma   90.00
#
_symmetry.space_group_name_H-M   'P 1'
#
loop_
_entity.id
_entity.type
_entity.pdbx_description
1 polymer ?
#
loop_
_entity_poly.entity_id
_entity_poly.type
_entity_poly.pdbx_seq_one_letter_code
_entity_poly.pdbx_strand_id
1 'polypeptide(L)'
;MSKPSAPLHSPDSLTAAEYDSWCLRAELLARQMSIANYPGDVVFTIEPAATRLAFTQIGSYGVTYAGMGLDKTSPKTWKLLKHAGLPVPHYKVFSRDKGHEAQGFAQKHGYPVVVAGVSGASRRTAADKDELTEALHTLRSKSRGQLLVNASVNGPALRLLVHQDQVVAISQSRSRAYRLDEVSESLKNFAVAAVRAIPGIDTAGVTIVAPSPEEPRAEKNAVLERVMHHPHLRDYVGRSDEAALALAGELILAEARRIGAALPEPAPRGNYEIRLCSVPSPASFAAKLSELIGAFGSVHVHSGPEQKEKGLYVQLEAASADAALIITQALGGLPGGGSAHAVTVRLMD
;
A
#
# COMPACT_ATOMS: atom_id res chain seq x y z
N MET A 1 -27.27 -14.59 3.86
CA MET A 1 -27.41 -13.78 2.63
C MET A 1 -26.03 -13.56 2.06
N SER A 2 -25.74 -14.10 0.88
CA SER A 2 -24.50 -13.78 0.15
C SER A 2 -24.52 -12.29 -0.21
N LYS A 3 -23.42 -11.58 0.03
CA LYS A 3 -23.28 -10.22 -0.52
C LYS A 3 -23.40 -10.32 -2.04
N PRO A 4 -24.17 -9.44 -2.71
CA PRO A 4 -24.16 -9.39 -4.17
C PRO A 4 -22.70 -9.24 -4.62
N SER A 5 -22.30 -10.03 -5.62
CA SER A 5 -20.98 -9.91 -6.22
C SER A 5 -20.83 -8.48 -6.73
N ALA A 6 -19.78 -7.79 -6.30
CA ALA A 6 -19.45 -6.47 -6.84
C ALA A 6 -19.34 -6.58 -8.37
N PRO A 7 -19.78 -5.55 -9.13
CA PRO A 7 -19.59 -5.54 -10.57
C PRO A 7 -18.10 -5.74 -10.86
N LEU A 8 -17.78 -6.60 -11.84
CA LEU A 8 -16.40 -6.97 -12.19
C LEU A 8 -15.50 -5.76 -12.54
N HIS A 9 -16.11 -4.59 -12.81
CA HIS A 9 -15.47 -3.37 -13.28
C HIS A 9 -15.44 -2.24 -12.23
N SER A 10 -15.50 -2.58 -10.94
CA SER A 10 -15.38 -1.61 -9.84
C SER A 10 -13.98 -1.66 -9.20
N PRO A 11 -13.43 -0.54 -8.69
CA PRO A 11 -12.22 -0.55 -7.85
C PRO A 11 -12.32 -1.51 -6.65
N ASP A 12 -13.53 -1.85 -6.19
CA ASP A 12 -13.75 -2.83 -5.12
C ASP A 12 -13.34 -4.27 -5.48
N SER A 13 -13.24 -4.59 -6.78
CA SER A 13 -12.79 -5.92 -7.23
C SER A 13 -11.27 -6.09 -7.21
N LEU A 14 -10.52 -4.98 -7.13
CA LEU A 14 -9.06 -4.97 -7.14
C LEU A 14 -8.48 -5.51 -5.84
N THR A 15 -7.36 -6.24 -5.93
CA THR A 15 -6.51 -6.49 -4.77
C THR A 15 -5.98 -5.16 -4.21
N ALA A 16 -5.44 -5.17 -2.98
CA ALA A 16 -4.95 -3.95 -2.36
C ALA A 16 -3.82 -3.28 -3.17
N ALA A 17 -2.88 -4.09 -3.68
CA ALA A 17 -1.78 -3.59 -4.52
C ALA A 17 -2.25 -3.03 -5.87
N GLU A 18 -3.20 -3.71 -6.52
CA GLU A 18 -3.81 -3.24 -7.76
C GLU A 18 -4.58 -1.93 -7.54
N TYR A 19 -5.29 -1.82 -6.42
CA TYR A 19 -6.03 -0.61 -6.06
C TYR A 19 -5.10 0.57 -5.82
N ASP A 20 -4.03 0.39 -5.05
CA ASP A 20 -3.06 1.44 -4.79
C ASP A 20 -2.40 1.91 -6.11
N SER A 21 -2.10 0.96 -7.00
CA SER A 21 -1.56 1.25 -8.33
C SER A 21 -2.58 1.93 -9.26
N TRP A 22 -3.87 1.57 -9.17
CA TRP A 22 -4.95 2.26 -9.85
C TRP A 22 -5.04 3.73 -9.44
N CYS A 23 -5.02 4.02 -8.13
CA CYS A 23 -5.05 5.40 -7.63
C CYS A 23 -3.85 6.21 -8.17
N LEU A 24 -2.65 5.65 -8.13
CA LEU A 24 -1.45 6.31 -8.65
C LEU A 24 -1.56 6.60 -10.15
N ARG A 25 -1.98 5.62 -10.96
CA ARG A 25 -2.15 5.78 -12.42
C ARG A 25 -3.20 6.84 -12.73
N ALA A 26 -4.33 6.83 -12.02
CA ALA A 26 -5.40 7.79 -12.21
C ALA A 26 -4.92 9.22 -11.99
N GLU A 27 -4.16 9.45 -10.92
CA GLU A 27 -3.62 10.78 -10.60
C GLU A 27 -2.51 11.23 -11.57
N LEU A 28 -1.63 10.32 -12.00
CA LEU A 28 -0.63 10.63 -13.03
C LEU A 28 -1.29 11.01 -14.37
N LEU A 29 -2.33 10.26 -14.78
CA LEU A 29 -3.09 10.56 -16.01
C LEU A 29 -3.89 11.86 -15.86
N ALA A 30 -4.47 12.13 -14.69
CA ALA A 30 -5.17 13.38 -14.43
C ALA A 30 -4.24 14.57 -14.62
N ARG A 31 -3.00 14.48 -14.13
CA ARG A 31 -1.96 15.50 -14.31
C ARG A 31 -1.34 15.54 -15.70
N GLN A 32 -2.00 14.98 -16.70
CA GLN A 32 -1.54 14.98 -18.08
C GLN A 32 -0.08 14.48 -18.19
N MET A 33 0.22 13.39 -17.49
CA MET A 33 1.49 12.68 -17.62
C MET A 33 1.32 11.39 -18.42
N SER A 34 2.18 11.19 -19.41
CA SER A 34 2.28 9.90 -20.10
C SER A 34 3.00 8.89 -19.20
N ILE A 35 2.50 7.66 -19.14
CA ILE A 35 3.02 6.62 -18.23
C ILE A 35 3.44 5.34 -18.94
N ALA A 36 4.41 4.63 -18.37
CA ALA A 36 4.77 3.27 -18.74
C ALA A 36 4.69 2.36 -17.50
N ASN A 37 3.99 1.25 -17.64
CA ASN A 37 3.77 0.25 -16.60
C ASN A 37 4.51 -1.03 -16.97
N TYR A 38 5.28 -1.56 -16.03
CA TYR A 38 6.07 -2.77 -16.16
C TYR A 38 5.68 -3.82 -15.11
N PRO A 39 6.09 -5.10 -15.28
CA PRO A 39 5.82 -6.14 -14.30
C PRO A 39 6.26 -5.76 -12.88
N GLY A 40 5.48 -6.17 -11.88
CA GLY A 40 5.73 -5.83 -10.48
C GLY A 40 5.18 -4.46 -10.05
N ASP A 41 4.19 -3.93 -10.77
CA ASP A 41 3.54 -2.63 -10.50
C ASP A 41 4.52 -1.45 -10.47
N VAL A 42 5.49 -1.46 -11.38
CA VAL A 42 6.40 -0.34 -11.58
C VAL A 42 5.82 0.62 -12.62
N VAL A 43 5.62 1.87 -12.23
CA VAL A 43 5.08 2.94 -13.07
C VAL A 43 6.13 4.02 -13.26
N PHE A 44 6.41 4.40 -14.50
CA PHE A 44 7.28 5.53 -14.86
C PHE A 44 6.47 6.59 -15.60
N THR A 45 6.80 7.87 -15.41
CA THR A 45 6.40 8.92 -16.35
C THR A 45 7.43 9.00 -17.47
N ILE A 46 6.96 9.03 -18.72
CA ILE A 46 7.84 8.92 -19.90
C ILE A 46 8.06 10.24 -20.65
N GLU A 47 7.12 11.18 -20.58
CA GLU A 47 7.17 12.48 -21.26
C GLU A 47 6.38 13.52 -20.45
N PRO A 48 6.78 14.82 -20.43
CA PRO A 48 7.97 15.40 -21.06
C PRO A 48 9.27 15.14 -20.27
N ALA A 49 10.42 15.18 -20.97
CA ALA A 49 11.73 14.73 -20.50
C ALA A 49 12.24 15.38 -19.19
N ALA A 50 11.69 16.52 -18.78
CA ALA A 50 12.12 17.24 -17.58
C ALA A 50 11.66 16.58 -16.26
N THR A 51 10.58 15.78 -16.29
CA THR A 51 9.99 15.22 -15.06
C THR A 51 9.77 13.72 -15.21
N ARG A 52 10.73 12.93 -14.70
CA ARG A 52 10.60 11.48 -14.61
C ARG A 52 10.32 11.08 -13.17
N LEU A 53 9.06 10.76 -12.92
CA LEU A 53 8.62 10.10 -11.70
C LEU A 53 8.62 8.59 -11.91
N ALA A 54 8.90 7.86 -10.83
CA ALA A 54 8.78 6.42 -10.83
C ALA A 54 8.33 5.93 -9.46
N PHE A 55 7.46 4.94 -9.50
CA PHE A 55 6.86 4.34 -8.32
C PHE A 55 6.84 2.84 -8.48
N THR A 56 7.02 2.13 -7.37
CA THR A 56 6.66 0.71 -7.24
C THR A 56 5.51 0.66 -6.25
N GLN A 57 4.31 0.37 -6.75
CA GLN A 57 3.06 0.63 -6.02
C GLN A 57 2.99 2.11 -5.59
N ILE A 58 3.02 2.40 -4.28
CA ILE A 58 3.02 3.79 -3.76
C ILE A 58 4.37 4.24 -3.21
N GLY A 59 5.38 3.37 -3.22
CA GLY A 59 6.75 3.73 -2.86
C GLY A 59 7.47 4.39 -4.03
N SER A 60 8.28 5.41 -3.77
CA SER A 60 9.14 6.02 -4.80
C SER A 60 10.51 5.34 -4.86
N TYR A 61 11.44 5.91 -5.63
CA TYR A 61 12.75 5.30 -5.94
C TYR A 61 13.68 5.08 -4.74
N GLY A 62 13.40 5.67 -3.57
CA GLY A 62 14.27 5.50 -2.39
C GLY A 62 14.06 4.17 -1.67
N VAL A 63 13.07 3.37 -2.07
CA VAL A 63 12.88 2.02 -1.52
C VAL A 63 13.93 1.05 -2.10
N THR A 64 14.74 0.46 -1.23
CA THR A 64 15.77 -0.53 -1.59
C THR A 64 15.37 -1.93 -1.15
N TYR A 65 15.84 -2.98 -1.82
CA TYR A 65 15.61 -4.37 -1.40
C TYR A 65 16.05 -4.66 0.04
N ALA A 66 17.12 -3.99 0.51
CA ALA A 66 17.57 -4.12 1.89
C ALA A 66 16.54 -3.53 2.88
N GLY A 67 16.01 -2.34 2.58
CA GLY A 67 14.93 -1.72 3.36
C GLY A 67 13.67 -2.58 3.36
N MET A 68 13.27 -3.10 2.19
CA MET A 68 12.16 -4.05 2.07
C MET A 68 12.39 -5.32 2.90
N GLY A 69 13.62 -5.80 3.05
CA GLY A 69 13.94 -6.94 3.92
C GLY A 69 13.75 -6.68 5.42
N LEU A 70 13.63 -5.41 5.82
CA LEU A 70 13.52 -4.94 7.20
C LEU A 70 12.10 -4.44 7.55
N ASP A 71 11.12 -4.64 6.67
CA ASP A 71 9.86 -3.89 6.68
C ASP A 71 8.70 -4.42 7.54
N LYS A 72 8.84 -5.19 8.62
CA LYS A 72 7.63 -5.80 9.24
C LYS A 72 7.68 -5.77 10.75
N THR A 73 6.62 -6.31 11.36
CA THR A 73 6.68 -6.78 12.76
C THR A 73 7.68 -7.94 12.82
N SER A 74 8.97 -7.61 12.93
CA SER A 74 10.04 -8.58 12.99
C SER A 74 11.04 -8.22 14.09
N PRO A 75 11.66 -9.22 14.74
CA PRO A 75 12.75 -8.99 15.68
C PRO A 75 13.89 -8.16 15.12
N LYS A 76 14.20 -8.29 13.81
CA LYS A 76 15.28 -7.53 13.17
C LYS A 76 14.94 -6.04 13.12
N THR A 77 13.73 -5.73 12.66
CA THR A 77 13.20 -4.36 12.59
C THR A 77 13.17 -3.72 13.98
N TRP A 78 12.63 -4.41 14.99
CA TRP A 78 12.57 -3.88 16.34
C TRP A 78 13.95 -3.71 16.99
N LYS A 79 14.95 -4.54 16.69
CA LYS A 79 16.33 -4.32 17.14
C LYS A 79 16.92 -3.04 16.57
N LEU A 80 16.66 -2.77 15.29
CA LEU A 80 17.12 -1.57 14.60
C LEU A 80 16.45 -0.31 15.18
N LEU A 81 15.12 -0.34 15.31
CA LEU A 81 14.34 0.76 15.90
C LEU A 81 14.75 1.04 17.35
N LYS A 82 15.01 0.00 18.15
CA LYS A 82 15.52 0.15 19.51
C LYS A 82 16.92 0.76 19.56
N HIS A 83 17.81 0.40 18.62
CA HIS A 83 19.13 1.04 18.49
C HIS A 83 19.01 2.53 18.15
N ALA A 84 17.97 2.91 17.39
CA ALA A 84 17.64 4.31 17.11
C ALA A 84 16.95 5.03 18.28
N GLY A 85 16.84 4.41 19.45
CA GLY A 85 16.23 5.00 20.64
C GLY A 85 14.69 5.03 20.63
N LEU A 86 14.05 4.32 19.70
CA LEU A 86 12.60 4.31 19.57
C LEU A 86 11.99 3.19 20.44
N PRO A 87 11.01 3.48 21.32
CA PRO A 87 10.33 2.45 22.10
C PRO A 87 9.56 1.50 21.18
N VAL A 88 9.81 0.21 21.36
CA VAL A 88 9.12 -0.91 20.71
C VAL A 88 8.50 -1.82 21.78
N PRO A 89 7.51 -2.66 21.45
CA PRO A 89 6.91 -3.55 22.43
C PRO A 89 7.95 -4.47 23.08
N HIS A 90 7.74 -4.86 24.33
CA HIS A 90 8.50 -5.98 24.89
C HIS A 90 8.17 -7.23 24.09
N TYR A 91 9.19 -7.90 23.57
CA TYR A 91 9.00 -9.12 22.76
C TYR A 91 10.06 -10.17 23.06
N LYS A 92 9.71 -11.42 22.77
CA LYS A 92 10.65 -12.54 22.75
C LYS A 92 10.28 -13.54 21.65
N VAL A 93 11.30 -14.14 21.06
CA VAL A 93 11.16 -15.22 20.07
C VAL A 93 11.34 -16.55 20.77
N PHE A 94 10.46 -17.49 20.49
CA PHE A 94 10.46 -18.83 21.06
C PHE A 94 10.54 -19.87 19.96
N SER A 95 11.28 -20.96 20.20
CA SER A 95 11.14 -22.15 19.37
C SER A 95 9.76 -22.79 19.60
N ARG A 96 9.29 -23.59 18.64
CA ARG A 96 7.91 -24.12 18.62
C ARG A 96 7.59 -24.93 19.87
N ASP A 97 8.54 -25.67 20.40
CA ASP A 97 8.42 -26.52 21.59
C ASP A 97 8.36 -25.74 22.92
N LYS A 98 8.79 -24.48 22.94
CA LYS A 98 8.92 -23.66 24.16
C LYS A 98 7.67 -22.86 24.51
N GLY A 99 6.50 -23.48 24.39
CA GLY A 99 5.21 -22.85 24.73
C GLY A 99 5.10 -22.43 26.21
N HIS A 100 5.70 -23.21 27.12
CA HIS A 100 5.73 -22.87 28.54
C HIS A 100 6.56 -21.60 28.82
N GLU A 101 7.68 -21.39 28.13
CA GLU A 101 8.47 -20.15 28.27
C GLU A 101 7.71 -18.93 27.73
N ALA A 102 6.93 -19.11 26.66
CA ALA A 102 6.07 -18.06 26.12
C ALA A 102 4.97 -17.65 27.11
N GLN A 103 4.36 -18.62 27.81
CA GLN A 103 3.41 -18.34 28.89
C GLN A 103 4.08 -17.60 30.06
N GLY A 104 5.28 -18.01 30.47
CA GLY A 104 6.04 -17.32 31.51
C GLY A 104 6.39 -15.87 31.15
N PHE A 105 6.72 -15.63 29.88
CA PHE A 105 6.91 -14.26 29.36
C PHE A 105 5.62 -13.44 29.44
N ALA A 106 4.49 -13.99 28.99
CA ALA A 106 3.20 -13.30 29.05
C ALA A 106 2.78 -13.00 30.50
N GLN A 107 2.94 -13.95 31.41
CA GLN A 107 2.64 -13.75 32.83
C GLN A 107 3.51 -12.64 33.46
N LYS A 108 4.79 -12.56 33.08
CA LYS A 108 5.70 -11.52 33.56
C LYS A 108 5.32 -10.12 33.06
N HIS A 109 4.91 -10.01 31.82
CA HIS A 109 4.64 -8.71 31.17
C HIS A 109 3.16 -8.29 31.21
N GLY A 110 2.27 -9.19 31.63
CA GLY A 110 0.82 -8.97 31.66
C GLY A 110 0.15 -9.33 30.33
N TYR A 111 -1.17 -9.49 30.42
CA TYR A 111 -2.06 -9.67 29.28
C TYR A 111 -2.80 -8.35 28.95
N PRO A 112 -3.26 -8.15 27.70
CA PRO A 112 -3.17 -9.07 26.58
C PRO A 112 -1.75 -9.19 26.01
N VAL A 113 -1.47 -10.31 25.35
CA VAL A 113 -0.26 -10.49 24.54
C VAL A 113 -0.62 -10.83 23.10
N VAL A 114 0.28 -10.51 22.19
CA VAL A 114 0.16 -10.81 20.77
C VAL A 114 1.13 -11.94 20.43
N VAL A 115 0.64 -12.93 19.70
CA VAL A 115 1.43 -14.05 19.19
C VAL A 115 1.35 -14.09 17.66
N ALA A 116 2.48 -14.29 16.99
CA ALA A 116 2.56 -14.48 15.55
C ALA A 116 3.70 -15.43 15.18
N GLY A 117 3.76 -15.85 13.92
CA GLY A 117 5.03 -16.36 13.36
C GLY A 117 6.06 -15.24 13.25
N VAL A 118 7.36 -15.55 13.21
CA VAL A 118 8.43 -14.53 13.06
C VAL A 118 8.30 -13.70 11.77
N SER A 119 7.61 -14.20 10.75
CA SER A 119 7.27 -13.43 9.54
C SER A 119 6.16 -12.38 9.75
N GLY A 120 5.55 -12.33 10.93
CA GLY A 120 4.37 -11.51 11.25
C GLY A 120 3.05 -12.12 10.77
N ALA A 121 3.07 -13.27 10.11
CA ALA A 121 1.87 -13.95 9.65
C ALA A 121 1.07 -14.60 10.80
N SER A 122 -0.25 -14.74 10.58
CA SER A 122 -1.18 -15.43 11.49
C SER A 122 -1.19 -14.86 12.92
N ARG A 123 -1.16 -13.53 13.03
CA ARG A 123 -1.22 -12.83 14.31
C ARG A 123 -2.51 -13.12 15.08
N ARG A 124 -2.40 -13.35 16.39
CA ARG A 124 -3.51 -13.49 17.33
C ARG A 124 -3.23 -12.69 18.59
N THR A 125 -4.27 -12.08 19.16
CA THR A 125 -4.22 -11.50 20.50
C THR A 125 -4.79 -12.53 21.46
N ALA A 126 -4.12 -12.73 22.59
CA ALA A 126 -4.57 -13.56 23.69
C ALA A 126 -4.80 -12.67 24.91
N ALA A 127 -6.03 -12.63 25.40
CA ALA A 127 -6.45 -11.87 26.57
C ALA A 127 -6.04 -12.53 27.89
N ASP A 128 -5.76 -13.83 27.88
CA ASP A 128 -5.33 -14.59 29.04
C ASP A 128 -4.46 -15.81 28.66
N LYS A 129 -4.15 -16.62 29.66
CA LYS A 129 -3.29 -17.81 29.54
C LYS A 129 -3.91 -18.91 28.67
N ASP A 130 -5.22 -19.10 28.72
CA ASP A 130 -5.90 -20.17 28.01
C ASP A 130 -5.99 -19.83 26.53
N GLU A 131 -6.37 -18.58 26.20
CA GLU A 131 -6.32 -18.05 24.85
C GLU A 131 -4.90 -18.08 24.26
N LEU A 132 -3.88 -17.78 25.07
CA LEU A 132 -2.48 -17.88 24.65
C LEU A 132 -2.11 -19.32 24.30
N THR A 133 -2.54 -20.29 25.11
CA THR A 133 -2.29 -21.70 24.87
C THR A 133 -2.93 -22.16 23.56
N GLU A 134 -4.17 -21.76 23.31
CA GLU A 134 -4.89 -22.06 22.07
C GLU A 134 -4.22 -21.39 20.86
N ALA A 135 -3.82 -20.12 20.99
CA ALA A 135 -3.12 -19.38 19.93
C ALA A 135 -1.78 -20.03 19.57
N LEU A 136 -0.98 -20.44 20.56
CA LEU A 136 0.26 -21.16 20.37
C LEU A 136 0.03 -22.51 19.68
N HIS A 137 -0.99 -23.27 20.11
CA HIS A 137 -1.36 -24.54 19.47
C HIS A 137 -1.74 -24.35 18.00
N THR A 138 -2.59 -23.36 17.72
CA THR A 138 -3.01 -23.04 16.34
C THR A 138 -1.84 -22.60 15.47
N LEU A 139 -0.94 -21.78 16.00
CA LEU A 139 0.22 -21.31 15.23
C LEU A 139 1.24 -22.40 14.97
N ARG A 140 1.37 -23.38 15.88
CA ARG A 140 2.22 -24.55 15.68
C ARG A 140 1.78 -25.39 14.49
N SER A 141 0.48 -25.53 14.21
CA SER A 141 0.01 -26.31 13.06
C SER A 141 0.19 -25.57 11.73
N LYS A 142 0.16 -24.23 11.75
CA LYS A 142 0.21 -23.37 10.55
C LYS A 142 1.60 -22.88 10.18
N SER A 143 2.50 -22.74 11.15
CA SER A 143 3.84 -22.20 10.93
C SER A 143 4.92 -23.25 11.18
N ARG A 144 5.86 -23.37 10.24
CA ARG A 144 7.05 -24.24 10.40
C ARG A 144 8.17 -23.60 11.22
N GLY A 145 8.05 -22.31 11.54
CA GLY A 145 9.13 -21.50 12.12
C GLY A 145 8.96 -21.19 13.61
N GLN A 146 9.81 -20.29 14.09
CA GLN A 146 9.75 -19.72 15.44
C GLN A 146 8.49 -18.88 15.65
N LEU A 147 8.11 -18.74 16.92
CA LEU A 147 6.97 -17.94 17.36
C LEU A 147 7.47 -16.64 18.00
N LEU A 148 6.81 -15.54 17.69
CA LEU A 148 7.03 -14.24 18.29
C LEU A 148 5.89 -13.98 19.28
N VAL A 149 6.22 -13.65 20.53
CA VAL A 149 5.27 -13.13 21.51
C VAL A 149 5.69 -11.73 21.90
N ASN A 150 4.76 -10.78 21.87
CA ASN A 150 4.99 -9.43 22.36
C ASN A 150 3.87 -8.99 23.31
N ALA A 151 4.25 -8.21 24.32
CA ALA A 151 3.30 -7.58 25.21
C ALA A 151 2.41 -6.61 24.42
N SER A 152 1.11 -6.59 24.72
CA SER A 152 0.24 -5.55 24.20
C SER A 152 0.51 -4.24 24.92
N VAL A 153 0.27 -3.15 24.21
CA VAL A 153 0.33 -1.80 24.76
C VAL A 153 -1.09 -1.27 24.79
N ASN A 154 -1.46 -0.60 25.88
CA ASN A 154 -2.79 0.00 25.99
C ASN A 154 -2.83 1.31 25.20
N GLY A 155 -3.92 1.52 24.48
CA GLY A 155 -4.16 2.73 23.70
C GLY A 155 -4.63 2.44 22.27
N PRO A 156 -5.12 3.45 21.56
CA PRO A 156 -5.46 3.32 20.15
C PRO A 156 -4.21 3.05 19.30
N ALA A 157 -4.34 2.10 18.37
CA ALA A 157 -3.35 1.87 17.33
C ALA A 157 -3.61 2.81 16.15
N LEU A 158 -2.75 3.82 16.02
CA LEU A 158 -2.73 4.75 14.90
C LEU A 158 -1.83 4.22 13.79
N ARG A 159 -2.21 4.50 12.55
CA ARG A 159 -1.42 4.27 11.35
C ARG A 159 -1.11 5.62 10.74
N LEU A 160 0.16 5.94 10.63
CA LEU A 160 0.66 7.16 10.01
C LEU A 160 1.30 6.75 8.69
N LEU A 161 0.84 7.33 7.57
CA LEU A 161 1.51 7.19 6.29
C LEU A 161 2.60 8.26 6.26
N VAL A 162 3.84 7.80 6.31
CA VAL A 162 5.01 8.65 6.20
C VAL A 162 5.50 8.56 4.77
N HIS A 163 5.74 9.72 4.17
CA HIS A 163 6.45 9.84 2.91
C HIS A 163 7.58 10.85 3.10
N GLN A 164 8.80 10.36 2.94
CA GLN A 164 10.05 11.04 3.25
C GLN A 164 10.05 11.54 4.71
N ASP A 165 10.01 12.87 4.89
CA ASP A 165 10.13 13.53 6.18
C ASP A 165 8.79 14.04 6.70
N GLN A 166 7.68 13.60 6.11
CA GLN A 166 6.36 14.12 6.41
C GLN A 166 5.34 12.99 6.61
N VAL A 167 4.40 13.22 7.54
CA VAL A 167 3.20 12.40 7.67
C VAL A 167 2.13 12.99 6.76
N VAL A 168 1.68 12.21 5.78
CA VAL A 168 0.70 12.66 4.77
C VAL A 168 -0.73 12.19 5.07
N ALA A 169 -0.89 11.13 5.85
CA ALA A 169 -2.20 10.67 6.29
C ALA A 169 -2.12 9.95 7.63
N ILE A 170 -3.21 9.99 8.40
CA ILE A 170 -3.33 9.30 9.68
C ILE A 170 -4.68 8.61 9.76
N SER A 171 -4.71 7.37 10.24
CA SER A 171 -5.95 6.67 10.56
C SER A 171 -5.84 5.88 11.85
N GLN A 172 -6.97 5.61 12.49
CA GLN A 172 -7.10 4.62 13.55
C GLN A 172 -7.87 3.44 12.97
N SER A 173 -7.21 2.28 12.91
CA SER A 173 -7.76 1.10 12.24
C SER A 173 -8.21 1.42 10.79
N ARG A 174 -9.13 0.64 10.23
CA ARG A 174 -9.73 0.85 8.90
C ARG A 174 -11.00 1.73 8.94
N SER A 175 -11.31 2.34 10.08
CA SER A 175 -12.63 2.90 10.37
C SER A 175 -12.65 4.42 10.55
N ARG A 176 -11.53 5.04 10.94
CA ARG A 176 -11.47 6.49 11.20
C ARG A 176 -10.21 7.08 10.60
N ALA A 177 -10.37 7.99 9.64
CA ALA A 177 -9.32 8.90 9.22
C ALA A 177 -9.20 10.06 10.23
N TYR A 178 -7.98 10.51 10.48
CA TYR A 178 -7.68 11.67 11.32
C TYR A 178 -7.23 12.82 10.43
N ARG A 179 -7.62 14.04 10.79
CA ARG A 179 -6.93 15.23 10.30
C ARG A 179 -5.53 15.27 10.89
N LEU A 180 -4.58 15.82 10.13
CA LEU A 180 -3.18 15.89 10.57
C LEU A 180 -2.97 16.76 11.81
N ASP A 181 -3.88 17.71 12.08
CA ASP A 181 -3.84 18.60 13.24
C ASP A 181 -4.54 18.03 14.49
N GLU A 182 -5.25 16.91 14.36
CA GLU A 182 -5.80 16.16 15.52
C GLU A 182 -4.73 15.34 16.26
N VAL A 183 -3.56 15.12 15.65
CA VAL A 183 -2.48 14.32 16.21
C VAL A 183 -1.26 15.19 16.46
N SER A 184 -0.63 15.00 17.62
CA SER A 184 0.49 15.83 18.04
C SER A 184 1.69 15.77 17.09
N GLU A 185 2.37 16.89 16.94
CA GLU A 185 3.61 16.98 16.16
C GLU A 185 4.68 16.02 16.66
N SER A 186 4.76 15.80 17.97
CA SER A 186 5.73 14.86 18.54
C SER A 186 5.50 13.42 18.08
N LEU A 187 4.24 12.98 17.94
CA LEU A 187 3.93 11.66 17.43
C LEU A 187 4.19 11.54 15.92
N LYS A 188 3.95 12.60 15.15
CA LYS A 188 4.29 12.65 13.73
C LYS A 188 5.81 12.57 13.51
N ASN A 189 6.57 13.35 14.28
CA ASN A 189 8.03 13.29 14.29
C ASN A 189 8.55 11.92 14.73
N PHE A 190 7.87 11.26 15.68
CA PHE A 190 8.19 9.90 16.11
C PHE A 190 8.01 8.87 14.96
N ALA A 191 6.95 9.01 14.15
CA ALA A 191 6.77 8.17 12.96
C ALA A 191 7.82 8.43 11.87
N VAL A 192 8.18 9.70 11.62
CA VAL A 192 9.25 10.05 10.69
C VAL A 192 10.59 9.47 11.14
N ALA A 193 10.92 9.57 12.43
CA ALA A 193 12.12 8.96 12.99
C ALA A 193 12.15 7.44 12.81
N ALA A 194 11.01 6.77 12.91
CA ALA A 194 10.89 5.33 12.67
C ALA A 194 11.20 4.93 11.23
N VAL A 195 10.74 5.70 10.24
CA VAL A 195 11.06 5.45 8.82
C VAL A 195 12.54 5.70 8.54
N ARG A 196 13.08 6.84 9.00
CA ARG A 196 14.51 7.18 8.84
C ARG A 196 15.46 6.16 9.49
N ALA A 197 15.02 5.48 10.55
CA ALA A 197 15.80 4.44 11.20
C ALA A 197 15.98 3.17 10.34
N ILE A 198 15.21 3.00 9.26
CA ILE A 198 15.31 1.87 8.34
C ILE A 198 15.93 2.34 7.01
N PRO A 199 17.20 2.02 6.73
CA PRO A 199 17.86 2.46 5.50
C PRO A 199 17.13 1.99 4.23
N GLY A 200 16.95 2.91 3.29
CA GLY A 200 16.34 2.62 2.00
C GLY A 200 14.84 2.33 2.09
N ILE A 201 14.13 3.01 2.98
CA ILE A 201 12.68 3.20 2.94
C ILE A 201 12.43 4.71 3.02
N ASP A 202 11.70 5.26 2.06
CA ASP A 202 11.23 6.65 2.08
C ASP A 202 9.72 6.74 2.34
N THR A 203 8.96 5.74 1.94
CA THR A 203 7.50 5.70 2.09
C THR A 203 7.12 4.49 2.91
N ALA A 204 6.41 4.70 4.02
CA ALA A 204 5.99 3.61 4.87
C ALA A 204 4.76 3.93 5.73
N GLY A 205 3.98 2.90 5.99
CA GLY A 205 2.96 2.90 7.01
C GLY A 205 3.58 2.57 8.36
N VAL A 206 3.46 3.51 9.30
CA VAL A 206 3.96 3.38 10.66
C VAL A 206 2.78 3.16 11.61
N THR A 207 2.73 2.01 12.28
CA THR A 207 1.72 1.71 13.29
C THR A 207 2.27 2.01 14.68
N ILE A 208 1.61 2.92 15.40
CA ILE A 208 1.98 3.37 16.74
C ILE A 208 0.79 3.18 17.68
N VAL A 209 1.02 2.61 18.84
CA VAL A 209 0.04 2.61 19.93
C VAL A 209 0.34 3.80 20.84
N ALA A 210 -0.62 4.71 21.00
CA ALA A 210 -0.45 5.92 21.80
C ALA A 210 -1.74 6.20 22.59
N PRO A 211 -1.76 6.16 23.94
CA PRO A 211 -2.96 6.38 24.75
C PRO A 211 -3.69 7.70 24.47
N SER A 212 -2.93 8.79 24.34
CA SER A 212 -3.43 10.16 24.14
C SER A 212 -2.67 10.80 22.97
N PRO A 213 -2.99 10.47 21.70
CA PRO A 213 -2.21 10.91 20.54
C PRO A 213 -2.22 12.43 20.29
N GLU A 214 -3.17 13.15 20.88
CA GLU A 214 -3.31 14.60 20.83
C GLU A 214 -2.38 15.35 21.81
N GLU A 215 -1.83 14.67 22.82
CA GLU A 215 -0.98 15.32 23.81
C GLU A 215 0.33 15.83 23.20
N PRO A 216 0.84 17.03 23.59
CA PRO A 216 2.06 17.60 23.02
C PRO A 216 3.30 16.69 23.11
N ARG A 217 3.33 15.78 24.09
CA ARG A 217 4.40 14.81 24.31
C ARG A 217 3.93 13.36 24.21
N ALA A 218 2.97 13.08 23.32
CA ALA A 218 2.41 11.75 23.12
C ALA A 218 3.48 10.68 22.80
N GLU A 219 4.59 11.05 22.17
CA GLU A 219 5.70 10.15 21.84
C GLU A 219 6.32 9.47 23.07
N LYS A 220 6.27 10.13 24.24
CA LYS A 220 6.83 9.57 25.48
C LYS A 220 6.06 8.37 26.02
N ASN A 221 4.78 8.30 25.68
CA ASN A 221 3.87 7.22 26.08
C ASN A 221 3.50 6.33 24.89
N ALA A 222 4.14 6.53 23.74
CA ALA A 222 3.88 5.81 22.52
C ALA A 222 4.79 4.58 22.38
N VAL A 223 4.30 3.57 21.68
CA VAL A 223 5.09 2.39 21.31
C VAL A 223 4.96 2.11 19.82
N LEU A 224 6.11 1.99 19.16
CA LEU A 224 6.21 1.69 17.75
C LEU A 224 6.00 0.20 17.48
N GLU A 225 4.83 -0.14 16.98
CA GLU A 225 4.42 -1.52 16.78
C GLU A 225 4.97 -2.10 15.47
N ARG A 226 4.92 -1.32 14.40
CA ARG A 226 5.25 -1.80 13.05
C ARG A 226 5.61 -0.65 12.11
N VAL A 227 6.53 -0.91 11.20
CA VAL A 227 6.78 -0.09 10.00
C VAL A 227 6.55 -1.02 8.80
N MET A 228 5.88 -0.55 7.74
CA MET A 228 5.59 -1.31 6.52
C MET A 228 5.88 -0.46 5.29
N HIS A 229 6.73 -0.93 4.38
CA HIS A 229 7.03 -0.19 3.14
C HIS A 229 5.90 -0.20 2.09
N HIS A 230 4.95 -1.12 2.20
CA HIS A 230 3.75 -1.17 1.34
C HIS A 230 2.49 -0.93 2.19
N PRO A 231 2.25 0.31 2.64
CA PRO A 231 0.95 0.66 3.20
C PRO A 231 -0.13 0.61 2.11
N HIS A 232 -1.39 0.44 2.50
CA HIS A 232 -2.51 0.48 1.56
C HIS A 232 -3.30 1.77 1.72
N LEU A 233 -3.54 2.51 0.64
CA LEU A 233 -4.19 3.82 0.69
C LEU A 233 -5.58 3.74 1.33
N ARG A 234 -6.35 2.68 1.02
CA ARG A 234 -7.68 2.41 1.61
C ARG A 234 -7.68 2.36 3.12
N ASP A 235 -6.57 1.97 3.75
CA ASP A 235 -6.46 1.88 5.20
C ASP A 235 -6.37 3.27 5.86
N TYR A 236 -6.13 4.34 5.09
CA TYR A 236 -6.00 5.72 5.58
C TYR A 236 -7.25 6.57 5.35
N VAL A 237 -8.07 6.21 4.36
CA VAL A 237 -9.13 7.09 3.84
C VAL A 237 -10.55 6.55 4.06
N GLY A 238 -10.71 5.54 4.92
CA GLY A 238 -12.04 5.01 5.28
C GLY A 238 -12.81 4.42 4.10
N ARG A 239 -12.11 3.88 3.09
CA ARG A 239 -12.68 3.33 1.83
C ARG A 239 -13.38 4.34 0.91
N SER A 240 -13.09 5.63 1.03
CA SER A 240 -13.48 6.61 0.00
C SER A 240 -12.49 6.57 -1.15
N ASP A 241 -12.96 6.24 -2.35
CA ASP A 241 -12.14 6.24 -3.57
C ASP A 241 -11.63 7.64 -3.92
N GLU A 242 -12.46 8.66 -3.76
CA GLU A 242 -12.09 10.08 -3.95
C GLU A 242 -10.95 10.48 -3.00
N ALA A 243 -11.04 10.11 -1.73
CA ALA A 243 -9.99 10.42 -0.77
C ALA A 243 -8.71 9.60 -1.01
N ALA A 244 -8.82 8.36 -1.51
CA ALA A 244 -7.66 7.55 -1.89
C ALA A 244 -6.92 8.17 -3.08
N LEU A 245 -7.67 8.64 -4.09
CA LEU A 245 -7.13 9.36 -5.24
C LEU A 245 -6.43 10.65 -4.80
N ALA A 246 -7.08 11.47 -3.96
CA ALA A 246 -6.47 12.67 -3.40
C ALA A 246 -5.16 12.35 -2.65
N LEU A 247 -5.14 11.29 -1.85
CA LEU A 247 -3.94 10.86 -1.13
C LEU A 247 -2.82 10.39 -2.08
N ALA A 248 -3.15 9.69 -3.17
CA ALA A 248 -2.17 9.35 -4.21
C ALA A 248 -1.63 10.62 -4.90
N GLY A 249 -2.48 11.62 -5.14
CA GLY A 249 -2.09 12.91 -5.68
C GLY A 249 -1.10 13.65 -4.79
N GLU A 250 -1.31 13.61 -3.47
CA GLU A 250 -0.37 14.18 -2.49
C GLU A 250 0.99 13.48 -2.48
N LEU A 251 1.03 12.14 -2.62
CA LEU A 251 2.28 11.39 -2.75
C LEU A 251 3.04 11.77 -4.03
N ILE A 252 2.34 11.90 -5.16
CA ILE A 252 2.92 12.34 -6.43
C ILE A 252 3.48 13.76 -6.32
N LEU A 253 2.74 14.68 -5.71
CA LEU A 253 3.18 16.05 -5.47
C LEU A 253 4.40 16.11 -4.56
N ALA A 254 4.42 15.33 -3.48
CA ALA A 254 5.54 15.27 -2.57
C ALA A 254 6.81 14.74 -3.27
N GLU A 255 6.68 13.72 -4.11
CA GLU A 255 7.79 13.19 -4.88
C GLU A 255 8.30 14.19 -5.92
N ALA A 256 7.40 14.87 -6.63
CA ALA A 256 7.77 15.92 -7.58
C ALA A 256 8.50 17.09 -6.90
N ARG A 257 8.02 17.55 -5.74
CA ARG A 257 8.72 18.56 -4.93
C ARG A 257 10.13 18.13 -4.57
N ARG A 258 10.33 16.86 -4.18
CA ARG A 258 11.66 16.34 -3.82
C ARG A 258 12.65 16.43 -4.98
N ILE A 259 12.20 16.14 -6.20
CA ILE A 259 13.06 16.21 -7.39
C ILE A 259 13.07 17.58 -8.07
N GLY A 260 12.43 18.59 -7.47
CA GLY A 260 12.34 19.94 -8.05
C GLY A 260 11.52 20.00 -9.34
N ALA A 261 10.60 19.07 -9.54
CA ALA A 261 9.76 19.01 -10.72
C ALA A 261 8.45 19.78 -10.52
N ALA A 262 8.07 20.58 -11.52
CA ALA A 262 6.72 21.10 -11.65
C ALA A 262 5.82 20.05 -12.32
N LEU A 263 4.61 19.89 -11.81
CA LEU A 263 3.58 19.03 -12.41
C LEU A 263 2.49 19.88 -13.04
N PRO A 264 1.87 19.43 -14.14
CA PRO A 264 0.67 20.07 -14.65
C PRO A 264 -0.48 20.03 -13.64
N GLU A 265 -1.40 20.97 -13.79
CA GLU A 265 -2.69 20.94 -13.09
C GLU A 265 -3.49 19.71 -13.52
N PRO A 266 -4.25 19.09 -12.60
CA PRO A 266 -5.03 17.92 -12.92
C PRO A 266 -6.22 18.28 -13.82
N ALA A 267 -6.35 17.59 -14.95
CA ALA A 267 -7.54 17.53 -15.76
C ALA A 267 -8.19 16.14 -15.59
N PRO A 268 -9.45 16.05 -15.13
CA PRO A 268 -10.07 14.77 -14.77
C PRO A 268 -10.31 13.86 -15.97
N ARG A 269 -10.24 14.39 -17.19
CA ARG A 269 -10.54 13.70 -18.45
C ARG A 269 -9.45 14.01 -19.48
N GLY A 270 -9.16 13.06 -20.35
CA GLY A 270 -8.17 13.22 -21.41
C GLY A 270 -8.37 12.26 -22.58
N ASN A 271 -7.60 12.49 -23.64
CA ASN A 271 -7.47 11.59 -24.78
C ASN A 271 -6.21 10.73 -24.58
N TYR A 272 -6.37 9.41 -24.62
CA TYR A 272 -5.31 8.46 -24.34
C TYR A 272 -5.10 7.51 -25.51
N GLU A 273 -3.83 7.32 -25.91
CA GLU A 273 -3.39 6.16 -26.67
C GLU A 273 -2.79 5.15 -25.71
N ILE A 274 -3.45 4.01 -25.55
CA ILE A 274 -3.01 2.90 -24.70
C ILE A 274 -2.44 1.80 -25.59
N ARG A 275 -1.17 1.47 -25.36
CA ARG A 275 -0.49 0.34 -26.01
C ARG A 275 -0.21 -0.75 -24.99
N LEU A 276 -0.73 -1.95 -25.25
CA LEU A 276 -0.53 -3.15 -24.45
C LEU A 276 0.46 -4.09 -25.13
N CYS A 277 1.52 -4.47 -24.41
CA CYS A 277 2.62 -5.27 -24.94
C CYS A 277 2.60 -6.71 -24.39
N SER A 278 3.13 -7.64 -25.19
CA SER A 278 3.32 -9.05 -24.84
C SER A 278 2.05 -9.76 -24.38
N VAL A 279 0.94 -9.51 -25.09
CA VAL A 279 -0.34 -10.17 -24.87
C VAL A 279 -0.31 -11.59 -25.46
N PRO A 280 -0.51 -12.67 -24.69
CA PRO A 280 -0.34 -14.05 -25.18
C PRO A 280 -1.29 -14.43 -26.32
N SER A 281 -2.54 -13.96 -26.27
CA SER A 281 -3.59 -14.26 -27.24
C SER A 281 -4.29 -12.97 -27.70
N PRO A 282 -3.69 -12.17 -28.60
CA PRO A 282 -4.15 -10.82 -28.91
C PRO A 282 -5.62 -10.69 -29.30
N ALA A 283 -6.15 -11.60 -30.13
CA ALA A 283 -7.54 -11.54 -30.56
C ALA A 283 -8.53 -11.78 -29.41
N SER A 284 -8.28 -12.79 -28.57
CA SER A 284 -9.11 -13.10 -27.41
C SER A 284 -9.04 -11.98 -26.36
N PHE A 285 -7.83 -11.47 -26.11
CA PHE A 285 -7.62 -10.35 -25.21
C PHE A 285 -8.30 -9.08 -25.71
N ALA A 286 -8.20 -8.75 -27.01
CA ALA A 286 -8.86 -7.61 -27.61
C ALA A 286 -10.38 -7.65 -27.43
N ALA A 287 -11.02 -8.82 -27.67
CA ALA A 287 -12.45 -8.98 -27.44
C ALA A 287 -12.83 -8.73 -25.96
N LYS A 288 -12.03 -9.23 -25.01
CA LYS A 288 -12.25 -9.01 -23.58
C LYS A 288 -11.97 -7.58 -23.14
N LEU A 289 -10.99 -6.93 -23.75
CA LEU A 289 -10.70 -5.52 -23.51
C LEU A 289 -11.84 -4.64 -24.04
N SER A 290 -12.42 -4.95 -25.21
CA SER A 290 -13.60 -4.24 -25.73
C SER A 290 -14.82 -4.41 -24.82
N GLU A 291 -15.07 -5.63 -24.32
CA GLU A 291 -16.13 -5.92 -23.34
C GLU A 291 -15.95 -5.08 -22.06
N LEU A 292 -14.72 -5.05 -21.53
CA LEU A 292 -14.35 -4.23 -20.37
C LEU A 292 -14.60 -2.74 -20.64
N ILE A 293 -14.08 -2.19 -21.75
CA ILE A 293 -14.22 -0.77 -22.09
C ILE A 293 -15.71 -0.41 -22.24
N GLY A 294 -16.50 -1.27 -22.91
CA GLY A 294 -17.93 -1.06 -23.11
C GLY A 294 -18.75 -1.05 -21.81
N ALA A 295 -18.21 -1.58 -20.71
CA ALA A 295 -18.86 -1.50 -19.40
C ALA A 295 -18.78 -0.08 -18.77
N PHE A 296 -17.90 0.79 -19.27
CA PHE A 296 -17.78 2.18 -18.80
C PHE A 296 -18.60 3.11 -19.70
N GLY A 297 -19.77 3.56 -19.22
CA GLY A 297 -20.65 4.45 -19.98
C GLY A 297 -20.07 5.83 -20.32
N SER A 298 -18.97 6.22 -19.67
CA SER A 298 -18.24 7.48 -19.83
C SER A 298 -17.09 7.44 -20.85
N VAL A 299 -16.76 6.26 -21.39
CA VAL A 299 -15.60 6.06 -22.27
C VAL A 299 -16.01 6.12 -23.74
N HIS A 300 -15.32 6.94 -24.52
CA HIS A 300 -15.51 7.03 -25.97
C HIS A 300 -14.28 6.46 -26.68
N VAL A 301 -14.46 5.40 -27.47
CA VAL A 301 -13.36 4.78 -28.22
C VAL A 301 -13.25 5.43 -29.59
N HIS A 302 -12.11 6.06 -29.86
CA HIS A 302 -11.79 6.64 -31.17
C HIS A 302 -11.30 5.56 -32.15
N SER A 303 -10.47 4.62 -31.67
CA SER A 303 -10.00 3.48 -32.46
C SER A 303 -9.54 2.30 -31.59
N GLY A 304 -9.52 1.10 -32.16
CA GLY A 304 -9.09 -0.14 -31.50
C GLY A 304 -10.16 -0.80 -30.60
N PRO A 305 -9.80 -1.86 -29.83
CA PRO A 305 -8.49 -2.46 -29.73
C PRO A 305 -8.02 -3.14 -31.04
N GLU A 306 -6.86 -2.75 -31.55
CA GLU A 306 -6.30 -3.25 -32.81
C GLU A 306 -4.87 -3.77 -32.62
N GLN A 307 -4.57 -4.96 -33.14
CA GLN A 307 -3.23 -5.53 -33.09
C GLN A 307 -2.36 -4.88 -34.17
N LYS A 308 -1.24 -4.28 -33.75
CA LYS A 308 -0.19 -3.75 -34.64
C LYS A 308 1.14 -4.45 -34.35
N GLU A 309 2.19 -4.13 -35.11
CA GLU A 309 3.52 -4.77 -35.01
C GLU A 309 4.06 -4.82 -33.56
N LYS A 310 3.79 -3.77 -32.77
CA LYS A 310 4.36 -3.58 -31.42
C LYS A 310 3.39 -3.82 -30.27
N GLY A 311 2.25 -4.44 -30.50
CA GLY A 311 1.25 -4.74 -29.47
C GLY A 311 -0.18 -4.40 -29.86
N LEU A 312 -1.07 -4.43 -28.88
CA LEU A 312 -2.47 -4.05 -29.03
C LEU A 312 -2.64 -2.56 -28.70
N TYR A 313 -3.32 -1.81 -29.55
CA TYR A 313 -3.52 -0.37 -29.40
C TYR A 313 -5.00 -0.05 -29.26
N VAL A 314 -5.32 0.88 -28.35
CA VAL A 314 -6.64 1.50 -28.24
C VAL A 314 -6.47 2.99 -28.02
N GLN A 315 -7.27 3.78 -28.74
CA GLN A 315 -7.36 5.22 -28.56
C GLN A 315 -8.73 5.55 -28.02
N LEU A 316 -8.79 6.26 -26.90
CA LEU A 316 -10.04 6.56 -26.22
C LEU A 316 -9.99 7.92 -25.54
N GLU A 317 -11.17 8.47 -25.29
CA GLU A 317 -11.41 9.61 -24.42
C GLU A 317 -12.16 9.12 -23.17
N ALA A 318 -11.62 9.40 -21.99
CA ALA A 318 -12.16 8.87 -20.73
C ALA A 318 -11.81 9.74 -19.54
N ALA A 319 -12.52 9.55 -18.42
CA ALA A 319 -12.03 10.03 -17.14
C ALA A 319 -10.72 9.29 -16.80
N SER A 320 -9.78 10.00 -16.16
CA SER A 320 -8.45 9.46 -15.82
C SER A 320 -8.55 8.22 -14.93
N ALA A 321 -9.52 8.20 -14.01
CA ALA A 321 -9.80 7.05 -13.14
C ALA A 321 -10.30 5.82 -13.92
N ASP A 322 -11.15 6.02 -14.93
CA ASP A 322 -11.67 4.93 -15.78
C ASP A 322 -10.56 4.35 -16.66
N ALA A 323 -9.77 5.21 -17.31
CA ALA A 323 -8.61 4.80 -18.09
C ALA A 323 -7.61 4.02 -17.22
N ALA A 324 -7.31 4.51 -16.02
CA ALA A 324 -6.44 3.83 -15.07
C ALA A 324 -7.00 2.46 -14.63
N LEU A 325 -8.33 2.33 -14.48
CA LEU A 325 -8.95 1.07 -14.08
C LEU A 325 -8.85 0.04 -15.21
N ILE A 326 -9.09 0.46 -16.45
CA ILE A 326 -8.91 -0.38 -17.65
C ILE A 326 -7.46 -0.89 -17.71
N ILE A 327 -6.47 -0.03 -17.52
CA ILE A 327 -5.05 -0.40 -17.52
C ILE A 327 -4.74 -1.39 -16.39
N THR A 328 -5.26 -1.14 -15.19
CA THR A 328 -5.03 -1.98 -14.02
C THR A 328 -5.59 -3.39 -14.23
N GLN A 329 -6.81 -3.51 -14.76
CA GLN A 329 -7.40 -4.82 -15.06
C GLN A 329 -6.69 -5.53 -16.23
N ALA A 330 -6.24 -4.79 -17.24
CA ALA A 330 -5.46 -5.36 -18.34
C ALA A 330 -4.12 -5.95 -17.87
N LEU A 331 -3.48 -5.34 -16.87
CA LEU A 331 -2.25 -5.83 -16.23
C LEU A 331 -2.52 -6.99 -15.26
N GLY A 332 -3.57 -6.90 -14.44
CA GLY A 332 -3.97 -7.95 -13.47
C GLY A 332 -4.51 -9.22 -14.13
N GLY A 333 -5.01 -9.09 -15.37
CA GLY A 333 -5.51 -10.19 -16.18
C GLY A 333 -7.01 -10.10 -16.40
N LEU A 334 -7.40 -10.18 -17.66
CA LEU A 334 -8.80 -10.22 -18.07
C LEU A 334 -9.33 -11.66 -17.96
N PRO A 335 -10.54 -11.89 -17.42
CA PRO A 335 -11.15 -13.21 -17.35
C PRO A 335 -11.19 -13.91 -18.72
N GLY A 336 -10.43 -15.00 -18.86
CA GLY A 336 -10.31 -15.77 -20.10
C GLY A 336 -9.42 -15.14 -21.19
N GLY A 337 -8.93 -13.92 -21.00
CA GLY A 337 -8.06 -13.21 -21.96
C GLY A 337 -6.56 -13.25 -21.62
N GLY A 338 -6.22 -13.54 -20.36
CA GLY A 338 -4.84 -13.43 -19.85
C GLY A 338 -4.49 -11.99 -19.45
N SER A 339 -3.21 -11.69 -19.24
CA SER A 339 -2.72 -10.35 -18.88
C SER A 339 -1.78 -9.77 -19.93
N ALA A 340 -1.72 -8.45 -20.00
CA ALA A 340 -0.63 -7.74 -20.66
C ALA A 340 0.59 -7.71 -19.71
N HIS A 341 1.81 -7.87 -20.24
CA HIS A 341 3.01 -7.75 -19.39
C HIS A 341 3.44 -6.30 -19.17
N ALA A 342 3.15 -5.42 -20.12
CA ALA A 342 3.48 -3.99 -20.01
C ALA A 342 2.43 -3.15 -20.73
N VAL A 343 2.23 -1.93 -20.24
CA VAL A 343 1.28 -0.98 -20.82
C VAL A 343 1.92 0.41 -20.86
N THR A 344 1.91 1.06 -22.02
CA THR A 344 2.29 2.46 -22.15
C THR A 344 1.07 3.29 -22.52
N VAL A 345 0.91 4.44 -21.88
CA VAL A 345 -0.16 5.39 -22.14
C VAL A 345 0.47 6.70 -22.57
N ARG A 346 0.04 7.19 -23.72
CA ARG A 346 0.40 8.51 -24.22
C ARG A 346 -0.84 9.40 -24.24
N LEU A 347 -0.64 10.66 -23.92
CA LEU A 347 -1.68 11.67 -24.09
C LEU A 347 -1.72 12.10 -25.54
N MET A 348 -2.93 12.28 -26.05
CA MET A 348 -3.18 12.82 -27.37
C MET A 348 -3.72 14.23 -27.21
N ASP A 349 -3.36 15.10 -28.15
CA ASP A 349 -3.83 16.49 -28.20
C ASP A 349 -5.35 16.59 -28.47
#